data_AF-A0A358AEX2-F1
#
_entry.id   AF-A0A358AEX2-F1
#
_cell.length_a   1.000
_cell.length_b   1.000
_cell.length_c   1.000
_cell.angle_alpha   90.00
_cell.angle_beta   90.00
_cell.angle_gamma   90.00
#
_symmetry.space_group_name_H-M   'P 1'
#
loop_
_entity.id
_entity.type
_entity.pdbx_description
1 polymer ?
#
loop_
_entity_poly.entity_id
_entity_poly.type
_entity_poly.pdbx_seq_one_letter_code
_entity_poly.pdbx_strand_id
1 'polypeptide(L)'
;MLSLNPLKNKTVKNRSVSLPHKRFGLLEIIKKTRKRISRQRQKELREKLIRVKEILTKEFHPQRIYLFGSFIKGNLHSQSDIDIVVEGLGDNWLRAGGRLIDTLGECVDLKPWELLNEDFRREVVKRGKLIYP
;
A
#
# COMPACT_ATOMS: atom_id res chain seq x y z
N MET A 1 1.11 -59.89 45.44
CA MET A 1 1.35 -58.60 44.74
C MET A 1 1.35 -58.87 43.23
N LEU A 2 0.19 -58.81 42.59
CA LEU A 2 0.04 -58.95 41.14
C LEU A 2 -0.36 -57.58 40.57
N SER A 3 0.52 -57.03 39.73
CA SER A 3 0.39 -55.72 39.09
C SER A 3 -0.70 -55.78 38.01
N LEU A 4 -1.72 -54.92 38.15
CA LEU A 4 -2.66 -54.60 37.09
C LEU A 4 -1.99 -53.58 36.15
N ASN A 5 -1.84 -53.94 34.87
CA ASN A 5 -1.46 -53.01 33.81
C ASN A 5 -2.61 -52.88 32.79
N PRO A 6 -2.93 -51.64 32.34
CA PRO A 6 -4.15 -51.33 31.61
C PRO A 6 -4.07 -51.60 30.10
N LEU A 7 -5.26 -51.76 29.53
CA LEU A 7 -5.60 -52.00 28.12
C LEU A 7 -4.82 -51.10 27.14
N LYS A 8 -4.04 -51.72 26.23
CA LYS A 8 -3.57 -51.07 25.00
C LYS A 8 -4.66 -51.13 23.93
N ASN A 9 -5.34 -50.00 23.75
CA ASN A 9 -6.26 -49.76 22.65
C ASN A 9 -5.57 -49.93 21.29
N LYS A 10 -6.20 -50.71 20.41
CA LYS A 10 -5.85 -50.82 18.99
C LYS A 10 -6.35 -49.58 18.22
N THR A 11 -5.66 -49.33 17.10
CA THR A 11 -6.12 -48.64 15.88
C THR A 11 -6.28 -47.11 15.91
N VAL A 12 -5.32 -46.40 15.29
CA VAL A 12 -5.54 -45.69 14.01
C VAL A 12 -4.22 -45.73 13.21
N LYS A 13 -4.19 -46.44 12.07
CA LYS A 13 -3.08 -46.35 11.11
C LYS A 13 -3.12 -44.95 10.51
N ASN A 14 -2.19 -44.10 10.94
CA ASN A 14 -1.96 -42.78 10.34
C ASN A 14 -1.48 -42.99 8.90
N ARG A 15 -2.39 -42.91 7.94
CA ARG A 15 -2.04 -42.86 6.52
C ARG A 15 -1.41 -41.49 6.28
N SER A 16 -0.09 -41.47 6.17
CA SER A 16 0.67 -40.36 5.63
C SER A 16 0.07 -39.97 4.27
N VAL A 17 -0.65 -38.86 4.23
CA VAL A 17 -1.10 -38.23 2.99
C VAL A 17 0.15 -37.74 2.28
N SER A 18 0.58 -38.48 1.26
CA SER A 18 1.64 -38.03 0.36
C SER A 18 1.12 -36.84 -0.45
N LEU A 19 1.60 -35.64 -0.12
CA LEU A 19 1.37 -34.44 -0.92
C LEU A 19 2.13 -34.60 -2.25
N PRO A 20 1.44 -34.68 -3.40
CA PRO A 20 2.09 -34.90 -4.68
C PRO A 20 2.79 -33.64 -5.17
N HIS A 21 3.78 -33.85 -6.05
CA HIS A 21 4.77 -32.92 -6.59
C HIS A 21 4.22 -31.74 -7.45
N LYS A 22 2.98 -31.27 -7.22
CA LYS A 22 2.35 -30.13 -7.92
C LYS A 22 2.64 -28.75 -7.28
N ARG A 23 3.55 -28.67 -6.30
CA ARG A 23 3.86 -27.41 -5.60
C ARG A 23 4.55 -26.37 -6.49
N PHE A 24 5.36 -26.80 -7.47
CA PHE A 24 6.09 -25.87 -8.36
C PHE A 24 5.17 -25.11 -9.33
N GLY A 25 4.21 -25.78 -9.96
CA GLY A 25 3.27 -25.13 -10.89
C GLY A 25 2.32 -24.14 -10.21
N LEU A 26 1.84 -24.47 -9.01
CA LEU A 26 0.97 -23.57 -8.24
C LEU A 26 1.71 -22.30 -7.80
N LEU A 27 2.97 -22.43 -7.34
CA LEU A 27 3.80 -21.28 -6.97
C LEU A 27 4.05 -20.36 -8.15
N GLU A 28 4.28 -20.91 -9.34
CA GLU A 28 4.51 -20.13 -10.55
C GLU A 28 3.24 -19.37 -10.98
N ILE A 29 2.07 -20.02 -10.93
CA ILE A 29 0.77 -19.39 -11.18
C ILE A 29 0.53 -18.25 -10.17
N ILE A 30 0.75 -18.50 -8.87
CA ILE A 30 0.59 -17.48 -7.82
C ILE A 30 1.53 -16.29 -8.08
N LYS A 31 2.81 -16.54 -8.41
CA LYS A 31 3.78 -15.48 -8.74
C LYS A 31 3.32 -14.67 -9.96
N LYS A 32 2.86 -15.32 -11.03
CA LYS A 32 2.41 -14.67 -12.27
C LYS A 32 1.15 -13.82 -12.04
N THR A 33 0.18 -14.34 -11.28
CA THR A 33 -1.04 -13.62 -10.90
C THR A 33 -0.71 -12.40 -10.03
N ARG A 34 0.11 -12.56 -8.98
CA ARG A 34 0.59 -11.44 -8.15
C ARG A 34 1.26 -10.35 -8.99
N LYS A 35 2.12 -10.74 -9.94
CA LYS A 35 2.81 -9.80 -10.84
C LYS A 35 1.84 -9.03 -11.75
N ARG A 36 0.80 -9.68 -12.26
CA ARG A 36 -0.25 -9.02 -13.07
C ARG A 36 -1.07 -8.03 -12.25
N ILE A 37 -1.54 -8.44 -11.09
CA ILE A 37 -2.29 -7.57 -10.15
C ILE A 37 -1.45 -6.35 -9.77
N SER A 38 -0.18 -6.55 -9.42
CA SER A 38 0.76 -5.47 -9.09
C SER A 38 0.93 -4.48 -10.24
N ARG A 39 1.08 -4.95 -11.49
CA ARG A 39 1.20 -4.07 -12.67
C ARG A 39 -0.06 -3.26 -12.94
N GLN A 40 -1.22 -3.89 -12.87
CA GLN A 40 -2.50 -3.20 -13.08
C GLN A 40 -2.69 -2.11 -12.01
N ARG A 41 -2.37 -2.41 -10.75
CA ARG A 41 -2.46 -1.44 -9.65
C ARG A 41 -1.47 -0.28 -9.81
N GLN A 42 -0.23 -0.57 -10.24
CA GLN A 42 0.74 0.49 -10.55
C GLN A 42 0.23 1.44 -11.63
N LYS A 43 -0.49 0.92 -12.63
CA LYS A 43 -1.11 1.74 -13.67
C LYS A 43 -2.22 2.63 -13.08
N GLU A 44 -3.16 2.06 -12.33
CA GLU A 44 -4.25 2.81 -11.69
C GLU A 44 -3.75 3.92 -10.77
N LEU A 45 -2.73 3.63 -9.95
CA LEU A 45 -2.17 4.63 -9.04
C LEU A 45 -1.40 5.72 -9.78
N ARG A 46 -0.71 5.39 -10.89
CA ARG A 46 -0.09 6.42 -11.74
C ARG A 46 -1.14 7.35 -12.34
N GLU A 47 -2.24 6.79 -12.84
CA GLU A 47 -3.36 7.59 -13.37
C GLU A 47 -3.98 8.48 -12.29
N LYS A 48 -4.19 7.95 -11.08
CA LYS A 48 -4.64 8.76 -9.93
C LYS A 48 -3.63 9.85 -9.57
N LEU A 49 -2.34 9.55 -9.52
CA LEU A 49 -1.30 10.54 -9.21
C LEU A 49 -1.24 11.68 -10.23
N ILE A 50 -1.46 11.36 -11.52
CA ILE A 50 -1.59 12.37 -12.58
C ILE A 50 -2.77 13.30 -12.26
N ARG A 51 -3.95 12.75 -11.93
CA ARG A 51 -5.13 13.54 -11.58
C ARG A 51 -4.93 14.39 -10.31
N VAL A 52 -4.31 13.82 -9.28
CA VAL A 52 -3.95 14.56 -8.05
C VAL A 52 -3.10 15.78 -8.41
N LYS A 53 -2.04 15.58 -9.19
CA LYS A 53 -1.17 16.68 -9.64
C LYS A 53 -1.96 17.72 -10.44
N GLU A 54 -2.80 17.30 -11.38
CA GLU A 54 -3.59 18.21 -12.21
C GLU A 54 -4.54 19.07 -11.37
N ILE A 55 -5.29 18.47 -10.45
CA ILE A 55 -6.21 19.19 -9.56
C ILE A 55 -5.43 20.21 -8.71
N LEU A 56 -4.39 19.75 -8.03
CA LEU A 56 -3.61 20.61 -7.14
C LEU A 56 -2.94 21.77 -7.91
N THR A 57 -2.29 21.48 -9.03
CA THR A 57 -1.56 22.51 -9.80
C THR A 57 -2.47 23.53 -10.47
N LYS A 58 -3.64 23.12 -10.99
CA LYS A 58 -4.56 24.03 -11.68
C LYS A 58 -5.45 24.83 -10.74
N GLU A 59 -5.88 24.23 -9.61
CA GLU A 59 -6.87 24.85 -8.73
C GLU A 59 -6.22 25.51 -7.49
N PHE A 60 -5.09 24.98 -7.01
CA PHE A 60 -4.51 25.37 -5.71
C PHE A 60 -3.08 25.91 -5.77
N HIS A 61 -2.39 25.76 -6.91
CA HIS A 61 -1.06 26.35 -7.17
C HIS A 61 -0.03 26.11 -6.05
N PRO A 62 0.22 24.84 -5.66
CA PRO A 62 1.19 24.53 -4.62
C PRO A 62 2.60 24.92 -5.07
N GLN A 63 3.48 25.13 -4.09
CA GLN A 63 4.91 25.30 -4.33
C GLN A 63 5.56 23.97 -4.65
N ARG A 64 5.33 22.94 -3.83
CA ARG A 64 5.94 21.61 -4.01
C ARG A 64 4.94 20.51 -3.70
N ILE A 65 5.07 19.40 -4.42
CA ILE A 65 4.34 18.16 -4.11
C ILE A 65 5.35 17.02 -3.98
N TYR A 66 5.31 16.36 -2.83
CA TYR A 66 6.06 15.14 -2.55
C TYR A 66 5.10 13.96 -2.50
N LEU A 67 5.45 12.90 -3.21
CA LEU A 67 4.86 11.58 -3.01
C LEU A 67 5.64 10.88 -1.89
N PHE A 68 4.94 10.36 -0.90
CA PHE A 68 5.55 9.68 0.24
C PHE A 68 4.94 8.28 0.47
N GLY A 69 5.37 7.60 1.53
CA GLY A 69 4.69 6.43 2.06
C GLY A 69 4.93 5.14 1.29
N SER A 70 3.95 4.24 1.39
CA SER A 70 4.03 2.86 0.88
C SER A 70 4.26 2.79 -0.63
N PHE A 71 3.92 3.86 -1.36
CA PHE A 71 4.07 3.94 -2.82
C PHE A 71 5.53 3.85 -3.29
N ILE A 72 6.47 4.36 -2.50
CA ILE A 72 7.90 4.36 -2.86
C ILE A 72 8.51 2.97 -2.70
N LYS A 73 7.95 2.12 -1.83
CA LYS A 73 8.55 0.84 -1.45
C LYS A 73 8.14 -0.35 -2.34
N GLY A 74 7.33 -0.13 -3.39
CA GLY A 74 6.95 -1.16 -4.36
C GLY A 74 6.03 -2.27 -3.83
N ASN A 75 5.76 -2.31 -2.52
CA ASN A 75 4.83 -3.24 -1.87
C ASN A 75 3.44 -2.59 -1.72
N LEU A 76 2.80 -2.36 -2.86
CA LEU A 76 1.45 -1.78 -2.93
C LEU A 76 0.43 -2.86 -2.52
N HIS A 77 -0.30 -2.62 -1.42
CA HIS A 77 -1.42 -3.46 -1.01
C HIS A 77 -2.71 -2.96 -1.70
N SER A 78 -3.74 -3.80 -1.77
CA SER A 78 -5.03 -3.49 -2.43
C SER A 78 -5.75 -2.26 -1.85
N GLN A 79 -5.41 -1.86 -0.62
CA GLN A 79 -5.97 -0.72 0.11
C GLN A 79 -4.98 0.44 0.26
N SER A 80 -3.83 0.42 -0.44
CA SER A 80 -2.84 1.50 -0.27
C SER A 80 -3.38 2.83 -0.80
N ASP A 81 -3.45 3.80 0.12
CA ASP A 81 -3.70 5.21 -0.15
C ASP A 81 -2.48 5.88 -0.81
N ILE A 82 -2.72 6.99 -1.51
CA ILE A 82 -1.69 7.85 -2.05
C ILE A 82 -1.35 8.90 -0.99
N ASP A 83 -0.23 8.69 -0.29
CA ASP A 83 0.32 9.69 0.63
C ASP A 83 1.01 10.81 -0.13
N ILE A 84 0.47 12.02 -0.03
CA ILE A 84 1.12 13.22 -0.58
C ILE A 84 1.38 14.25 0.51
N VAL A 85 2.52 14.90 0.40
CA VAL A 85 2.82 16.12 1.15
C VAL A 85 2.84 17.28 0.18
N VAL A 86 2.09 18.32 0.49
CA VAL A 86 1.91 19.48 -0.41
C VAL A 86 2.27 20.74 0.34
N GLU A 87 3.15 21.54 -0.25
CA GLU A 87 3.57 22.83 0.28
C GLU A 87 2.97 23.97 -0.52
N GLY A 88 2.72 25.09 0.15
CA GLY A 88 2.14 26.29 -0.42
C GLY A 88 0.61 26.27 -0.45
N LEU A 89 -0.06 25.37 0.27
CA LEU A 89 -1.53 25.36 0.31
C LEU A 89 -2.12 26.42 1.23
N GLY A 90 -1.40 26.82 2.28
CA GLY A 90 -1.92 27.73 3.30
C GLY A 90 -3.28 27.27 3.83
N ASP A 91 -4.23 28.20 3.95
CA ASP A 91 -5.59 27.91 4.44
C ASP A 91 -6.44 27.04 3.49
N ASN A 92 -6.01 26.84 2.24
CA ASN A 92 -6.76 26.06 1.25
C ASN A 92 -6.59 24.55 1.41
N TRP A 93 -5.77 24.05 2.34
CA TRP A 93 -5.44 22.62 2.41
C TRP A 93 -6.67 21.73 2.64
N LEU A 94 -7.64 22.16 3.47
CA LEU A 94 -8.89 21.43 3.68
C LEU A 94 -9.72 21.38 2.40
N ARG A 95 -9.83 22.50 1.68
CA ARG A 95 -10.55 22.59 0.41
C ARG A 95 -9.89 21.71 -0.66
N ALA A 96 -8.56 21.69 -0.70
CA ALA A 96 -7.80 20.82 -1.59
C ALA A 96 -8.05 19.34 -1.27
N GLY A 97 -8.04 18.96 0.02
CA GLY A 97 -8.37 17.60 0.47
C GLY A 97 -9.78 17.18 0.05
N GLY A 98 -10.79 18.01 0.34
CA GLY A 98 -12.17 17.75 -0.05
C GLY A 98 -12.33 17.59 -1.57
N ARG A 99 -11.69 18.47 -2.35
CA ARG A 99 -11.72 18.41 -3.81
C ARG A 99 -11.13 17.12 -4.37
N LEU A 100 -10.04 16.63 -3.77
CA LEU A 100 -9.43 15.35 -4.13
C LEU A 100 -10.36 14.18 -3.79
N ILE A 101 -11.00 14.21 -2.62
CA ILE A 101 -11.97 13.18 -2.19
C ILE A 101 -13.16 13.14 -3.15
N ASP A 102 -13.74 14.29 -3.48
CA ASP A 102 -14.88 14.38 -4.39
C ASP A 102 -14.56 13.84 -5.79
N THR A 103 -13.31 13.98 -6.23
CA THR A 103 -12.91 13.60 -7.60
C THR A 103 -12.35 12.18 -7.69
N LEU A 104 -11.65 11.71 -6.66
CA LEU A 104 -10.85 10.47 -6.69
C LEU A 104 -11.30 9.43 -5.64
N GLY A 105 -12.24 9.79 -4.77
CA GLY A 105 -12.65 9.01 -3.61
C GLY A 105 -11.65 9.11 -2.46
N GLU A 106 -11.71 8.15 -1.53
CA GLU A 106 -11.00 8.24 -0.24
C GLU A 106 -9.50 7.89 -0.30
N CYS A 107 -8.96 7.50 -1.46
CA CYS A 107 -7.61 6.93 -1.54
C CYS A 107 -6.45 7.95 -1.54
N VAL A 108 -6.63 9.19 -1.07
CA VAL A 108 -5.56 10.20 -1.08
C VAL A 108 -5.43 10.82 0.30
N ASP A 109 -4.28 10.60 0.92
CA ASP A 109 -3.92 11.18 2.21
C ASP A 109 -3.03 12.42 1.95
N LEU A 110 -3.66 13.60 1.99
CA LEU A 110 -3.00 14.89 1.81
C LEU A 110 -2.55 15.43 3.16
N LYS A 111 -1.24 15.69 3.28
CA LYS A 111 -0.62 16.35 4.42
C LYS A 111 -0.07 17.72 4.01
N PRO A 112 -0.56 18.84 4.56
CA PRO A 112 0.01 20.15 4.27
C PRO A 112 1.39 20.29 4.92
N TRP A 113 2.39 20.69 4.15
CA TRP A 113 3.79 20.82 4.59
C TRP A 113 3.94 21.72 5.81
N GLU A 114 3.16 22.80 5.85
CA GLU A 114 3.15 23.82 6.87
C GLU A 114 2.77 23.27 8.26
N LEU A 115 1.97 22.20 8.32
CA LEU A 115 1.54 21.57 9.57
C LEU A 115 2.44 20.40 10.03
N LEU A 116 3.45 20.03 9.24
CA LEU A 116 4.36 18.95 9.59
C LEU A 116 5.43 19.41 10.58
N ASN A 117 5.72 18.55 11.56
CA ASN A 117 6.89 18.74 12.42
C ASN A 117 8.20 18.53 11.64
N GLU A 118 9.32 18.99 12.21
CA GLU A 118 10.60 18.98 11.51
C GLU A 118 11.13 17.57 11.21
N ASP A 119 10.95 16.61 12.13
CA ASP A 119 11.38 15.23 11.91
C ASP A 119 10.68 14.61 10.70
N PHE A 120 9.38 14.85 10.57
CA PHE A 120 8.60 14.36 9.46
C PHE A 120 8.99 15.07 8.16
N ARG A 121 9.21 16.39 8.16
CA ARG A 121 9.74 17.12 7.00
C ARG A 121 11.09 16.55 6.54
N ARG A 122 12.00 16.27 7.48
CA ARG A 122 13.29 15.61 7.18
C ARG A 122 13.08 14.24 6.55
N GLU A 123 12.13 13.45 7.03
CA GLU A 123 11.81 12.15 6.44
C GLU A 123 11.26 12.29 5.01
N VAL A 124 10.34 13.22 4.78
CA VAL A 124 9.75 13.51 3.46
C VAL A 124 10.83 13.92 2.45
N VAL A 125 11.76 14.79 2.84
CA VAL A 125 12.87 15.18 1.96
C VAL A 125 13.82 14.01 1.70
N LYS A 126 14.12 13.20 2.71
CA LYS A 126 15.08 12.09 2.62
C LYS A 126 14.55 10.91 1.82
N ARG A 127 13.27 10.57 1.98
CA ARG A 127 12.68 9.33 1.45
C ARG A 127 11.58 9.57 0.43
N GLY A 128 10.96 10.75 0.44
CA GLY A 128 9.92 11.13 -0.50
C GLY A 128 10.44 11.34 -1.91
N LYS A 129 9.53 11.29 -2.87
CA LYS A 129 9.80 11.63 -4.26
C LYS A 129 9.16 12.98 -4.56
N LEU A 130 9.96 13.98 -4.91
CA LEU A 130 9.44 15.24 -5.45
C LEU A 130 8.78 14.95 -6.81
N ILE A 131 7.50 15.28 -6.94
CA ILE A 131 6.72 15.07 -8.16
C ILE A 131 6.27 16.37 -8.83
N TYR A 132 6.39 17.50 -8.12
CA TYR A 132 6.17 18.85 -8.63
C TYR A 132 7.06 19.82 -7.85
N PRO A 133 7.96 20.58 -8.51
CA PRO A 133 8.88 21.53 -7.89
C PRO A 133 8.33 22.94 -7.74
#